data_AF-O00890-F1
#
_entry.id   AF-O00890-F1
#
_cell.length_a   1.000
_cell.length_b   1.000
_cell.length_c   1.000
_cell.angle_alpha   90.00
_cell.angle_beta   90.00
_cell.angle_gamma   90.00
#
_symmetry.space_group_name_H-M   'P 1'
#
loop_
_entity.id
_entity.type
_entity.pdbx_description
1 polymer ?
#
loop_
_entity_poly.entity_id
_entity_poly.type
_entity_poly.pdbx_seq_one_letter_code
_entity_poly.pdbx_strand_id
1 'polypeptide(L)'
;KLHMCDKNLEGIQPQQIETTHNLLLDVLLAAKHEGQSIRVDHDKYKQSNNDSQLCTALARSFADIGDIVRGKDLFLGHKQRKKELEENLRNIFKNIHGGLTNGAEARYNDDTGDFFKLREDWWNANRATVWKAITCRAGENDTYSINTGNGKMVFWNYKCGHNKTNVPTNLDYV
;
A
#
# COMPACT_ATOMS: atom_id res chain seq x y z
N LYS A 1 -1.36 13.83 5.10
CA LYS A 1 -1.38 12.52 5.76
C LYS A 1 -1.68 12.76 7.24
N LEU A 2 -2.94 12.91 7.66
CA LEU A 2 -3.25 13.12 9.10
C LEU A 2 -3.91 11.87 9.72
N HIS A 3 -4.72 11.13 8.96
CA HIS A 3 -5.41 9.94 9.45
C HIS A 3 -5.51 8.88 8.34
N MET A 4 -4.54 7.99 8.25
CA MET A 4 -4.60 6.81 7.40
C MET A 4 -5.32 5.68 8.15
N CYS A 5 -6.08 4.84 7.44
CA CYS A 5 -6.83 3.71 8.00
C CYS A 5 -5.92 2.51 8.27
N ASP A 6 -4.94 2.68 9.17
CA ASP A 6 -3.91 1.70 9.54
C ASP A 6 -4.19 0.97 10.87
N LYS A 7 -5.32 1.25 11.52
CA LYS A 7 -5.66 0.69 12.85
C LYS A 7 -5.55 -0.83 12.91
N ASN A 8 -5.93 -1.52 11.84
CA ASN A 8 -5.86 -2.97 11.78
C ASN A 8 -4.42 -3.48 11.73
N LEU A 9 -3.50 -2.74 11.09
CA LEU A 9 -2.08 -3.09 11.03
C LEU A 9 -1.39 -2.98 12.39
N GLU A 10 -1.86 -2.07 13.24
CA GLU A 10 -1.32 -1.90 14.60
C GLU A 10 -1.80 -2.97 15.56
N GLY A 11 -3.01 -3.48 15.36
CA GLY A 11 -3.58 -4.58 16.13
C GLY A 11 -3.06 -5.96 15.72
N ILE A 12 -2.18 -6.05 14.71
CA ILE A 12 -1.60 -7.33 14.29
C ILE A 12 -0.78 -7.89 15.44
N GLN A 13 -1.02 -9.17 15.75
CA GLN A 13 -0.16 -9.94 16.65
C GLN A 13 0.92 -10.64 15.82
N PRO A 14 2.20 -10.21 15.88
CA PRO A 14 3.25 -10.76 15.04
C PRO A 14 3.41 -12.28 15.20
N GLN A 15 3.09 -12.81 16.38
CA GLN A 15 3.17 -14.25 16.69
C GLN A 15 2.17 -15.10 15.88
N GLN A 16 1.10 -14.50 15.36
CA GLN A 16 0.10 -15.19 14.54
C GLN A 16 0.40 -15.11 13.03
N ILE A 17 1.43 -14.33 12.65
CA ILE A 17 1.82 -14.13 11.26
C ILE A 17 3.14 -14.85 11.01
N GLU A 18 2.99 -16.12 10.64
CA GLU A 18 4.11 -16.99 10.24
C GLU A 18 4.30 -17.03 8.72
N THR A 19 3.32 -16.55 7.95
CA THR A 19 3.33 -16.63 6.48
C THR A 19 3.01 -15.30 5.81
N THR A 20 3.46 -15.17 4.56
CA THR A 20 3.21 -14.01 3.69
C THR A 20 1.72 -13.75 3.44
N HIS A 21 0.87 -14.79 3.48
CA HIS A 21 -0.56 -14.69 3.22
C HIS A 21 -1.31 -13.96 4.34
N ASN A 22 -0.92 -14.17 5.59
CA ASN A 22 -1.54 -13.51 6.74
C ASN A 22 -1.27 -12.00 6.68
N LEU A 23 -0.01 -11.60 6.44
CA LEU A 23 0.34 -10.19 6.26
C LEU A 23 -0.41 -9.57 5.07
N LEU A 24 -0.53 -10.30 3.95
CA LEU A 24 -1.25 -9.81 2.78
C LEU A 24 -2.70 -9.51 3.12
N LEU A 25 -3.39 -10.40 3.85
CA LEU A 25 -4.79 -10.20 4.24
C LEU A 25 -4.98 -8.88 5.00
N ASP A 26 -4.14 -8.61 5.99
CA ASP A 26 -4.23 -7.38 6.79
C ASP A 26 -3.94 -6.12 5.96
N VAL A 27 -2.94 -6.18 5.07
CA VAL A 27 -2.62 -5.07 4.16
C VAL A 27 -3.78 -4.84 3.18
N LEU A 28 -4.42 -5.89 2.66
CA LEU A 28 -5.58 -5.76 1.79
C LEU A 28 -6.78 -5.15 2.53
N LEU A 29 -6.99 -5.52 3.79
CA LEU A 29 -8.06 -4.96 4.62
C LEU A 29 -7.82 -3.46 4.88
N ALA A 30 -6.59 -3.08 5.22
CA ALA A 30 -6.21 -1.67 5.40
C ALA A 30 -6.45 -0.87 4.11
N ALA A 31 -5.94 -1.37 2.99
CA ALA A 31 -6.11 -0.75 1.67
C ALA A 31 -7.59 -0.58 1.29
N LYS A 32 -8.42 -1.60 1.54
CA LYS A 32 -9.87 -1.54 1.27
C LYS A 32 -10.56 -0.44 2.09
N HIS A 33 -10.29 -0.38 3.39
CA HIS A 33 -10.90 0.62 4.27
C HIS A 33 -10.43 2.03 3.94
N GLU A 34 -9.14 2.21 3.68
CA GLU A 34 -8.54 3.47 3.25
C GLU A 34 -9.15 3.96 1.94
N GLY A 35 -9.25 3.09 0.93
CA GLY A 35 -9.89 3.43 -0.35
C GLY A 35 -11.36 3.81 -0.20
N GLN A 36 -12.10 3.14 0.68
CA GLN A 36 -13.49 3.49 1.00
C GLN A 36 -13.59 4.85 1.71
N SER A 37 -12.69 5.14 2.66
CA SER A 37 -12.66 6.43 3.36
C SER A 37 -12.37 7.58 2.39
N ILE A 38 -11.33 7.43 1.55
CA ILE A 38 -10.96 8.41 0.53
C ILE A 38 -12.12 8.67 -0.43
N ARG A 39 -12.81 7.62 -0.87
CA ARG A 39 -14.01 7.74 -1.71
C ARG A 39 -15.06 8.63 -1.05
N VAL A 40 -15.45 8.33 0.19
CA VAL A 40 -16.53 9.06 0.88
C VAL A 40 -16.18 10.53 1.05
N ASP A 41 -14.94 10.84 1.41
CA ASP A 41 -14.50 12.22 1.59
C ASP A 41 -14.32 12.95 0.25
N HIS A 42 -13.86 12.24 -0.78
CA HIS A 42 -13.77 12.75 -2.15
C HIS A 42 -15.15 13.11 -2.72
N ASP A 43 -16.15 12.26 -2.53
CA ASP A 43 -17.52 12.49 -3.02
C ASP A 43 -18.12 13.77 -2.39
N LYS A 44 -17.83 14.05 -1.11
CA LYS A 44 -18.22 15.31 -0.45
C LYS A 44 -17.48 16.50 -1.04
N TYR A 45 -16.16 16.40 -1.22
CA TYR A 45 -15.33 17.48 -1.74
C TYR A 45 -15.66 17.82 -3.21
N LYS A 46 -16.03 16.81 -4.00
CA LYS A 46 -16.42 16.96 -5.41
C LYS A 46 -17.67 17.82 -5.59
N GLN A 47 -18.57 17.87 -4.61
CA GLN A 47 -19.77 18.73 -4.66
C GLN A 47 -19.43 20.22 -4.76
N SER A 48 -18.27 20.63 -4.26
CA SER A 48 -17.79 22.01 -4.32
C SER A 48 -16.58 22.20 -5.24
N ASN A 49 -15.97 21.12 -5.75
CA ASN A 49 -14.75 21.17 -6.58
C ASN A 49 -14.77 20.07 -7.66
N ASN A 50 -15.14 20.44 -8.89
CA ASN A 50 -15.27 19.50 -10.01
C ASN A 50 -13.94 18.91 -10.50
N ASP A 51 -12.80 19.55 -10.22
CA ASP A 51 -11.47 19.11 -10.67
C ASP A 51 -10.84 18.03 -9.78
N SER A 52 -11.54 17.59 -8.73
CA SER A 52 -11.00 16.64 -7.77
C SER A 52 -10.76 15.25 -8.38
N GLN A 53 -9.51 14.77 -8.35
CA GLN A 53 -9.10 13.50 -8.95
C GLN A 53 -9.02 12.36 -7.92
N LEU A 54 -10.08 11.55 -7.82
CA LEU A 54 -10.17 10.41 -6.89
C LEU A 54 -8.99 9.45 -7.04
N CYS A 55 -8.72 9.01 -8.26
CA CYS A 55 -7.67 8.03 -8.54
C CYS A 55 -6.27 8.54 -8.14
N THR A 56 -6.03 9.85 -8.20
CA THR A 56 -4.77 10.47 -7.73
C THR A 56 -4.67 10.44 -6.20
N ALA A 57 -5.78 10.66 -5.48
CA ALA A 57 -5.79 10.51 -4.02
C ALA A 57 -5.54 9.05 -3.60
N LEU A 58 -6.20 8.10 -4.27
CA LEU A 58 -5.97 6.66 -4.06
C LEU A 58 -4.52 6.28 -4.38
N ALA A 59 -3.93 6.81 -5.45
CA ALA A 59 -2.52 6.56 -5.81
C ALA A 59 -1.53 7.05 -4.76
N ARG A 60 -1.78 8.21 -4.14
CA ARG A 60 -0.96 8.73 -3.04
C ARG A 60 -1.07 7.85 -1.80
N SER A 61 -2.29 7.47 -1.42
CA SER A 61 -2.49 6.60 -0.26
C SER A 61 -1.94 5.18 -0.47
N PHE A 62 -2.01 4.66 -1.68
CA PHE A 62 -1.34 3.42 -2.06
C PHE A 62 0.19 3.50 -1.88
N ALA A 63 0.82 4.60 -2.30
CA ALA A 63 2.25 4.82 -2.08
C ALA A 63 2.57 4.91 -0.58
N ASP A 64 1.73 5.60 0.17
CA ASP A 64 1.84 5.71 1.62
C ASP A 64 1.77 4.34 2.34
N ILE A 65 0.86 3.45 1.93
CA ILE A 65 0.79 2.06 2.43
C ILE A 65 2.07 1.30 2.06
N GLY A 66 2.55 1.47 0.82
CA GLY A 66 3.81 0.87 0.37
C GLY A 66 5.00 1.30 1.20
N ASP A 67 5.09 2.59 1.55
CA ASP A 67 6.16 3.12 2.40
C ASP A 67 6.12 2.56 3.82
N ILE A 68 4.93 2.36 4.40
CA ILE A 68 4.80 1.70 5.71
C ILE A 68 5.34 0.26 5.64
N VAL A 69 4.82 -0.54 4.69
CA VAL A 69 5.20 -1.95 4.57
C VAL A 69 6.70 -2.10 4.32
N ARG A 70 7.31 -1.17 3.59
CA ARG A 70 8.73 -1.17 3.26
C ARG A 70 9.63 -0.53 4.33
N GLY A 71 9.06 0.04 5.39
CA GLY A 71 9.82 0.74 6.44
C GLY A 71 10.41 2.08 5.97
N LYS A 72 9.85 2.68 4.91
CA LYS A 72 10.26 3.97 4.34
C LYS A 72 9.38 5.15 4.79
N ASP A 73 8.25 4.88 5.45
CA ASP A 73 7.35 5.94 5.88
C ASP A 73 8.07 6.94 6.80
N LEU A 74 7.99 8.24 6.45
CA LEU A 74 8.63 9.33 7.18
C LEU A 74 7.67 10.10 8.10
N PHE A 75 6.42 9.67 8.26
CA PHE A 75 5.43 10.42 9.03
C PHE A 75 5.79 10.51 10.53
N LEU A 76 5.75 11.72 11.11
CA LEU A 76 6.20 12.02 12.49
C LEU A 76 5.07 12.28 13.51
N GLY A 77 3.80 12.30 13.08
CA GLY A 77 2.69 12.81 13.89
C GLY A 77 2.25 11.92 15.07
N HIS A 78 2.45 10.59 14.99
CA HIS A 78 2.09 9.63 16.04
C HIS A 78 3.28 8.74 16.39
N LYS A 79 4.32 9.33 16.99
CA LYS A 79 5.62 8.67 17.23
C LYS A 79 5.53 7.32 17.95
N GLN A 80 4.62 7.14 18.90
CA GLN A 80 4.52 5.90 19.68
C GLN A 80 3.82 4.79 18.89
N ARG A 81 2.62 5.08 18.39
CA ARG A 81 1.83 4.21 17.52
C ARG A 81 2.62 3.72 16.30
N LYS A 82 3.40 4.61 15.69
CA LYS A 82 4.30 4.28 14.57
C LYS A 82 5.43 3.34 14.98
N LYS A 83 6.03 3.52 16.15
CA LYS A 83 7.10 2.63 16.64
C LYS A 83 6.57 1.21 16.84
N GLU A 84 5.39 1.09 17.44
CA GLU A 84 4.72 -0.21 17.64
C GLU A 84 4.41 -0.89 16.29
N LEU A 85 3.88 -0.15 15.32
CA LEU A 85 3.63 -0.67 13.98
C LEU A 85 4.92 -1.12 13.28
N GLU A 86 5.98 -0.30 13.32
CA GLU A 86 7.26 -0.63 12.71
C GLU A 86 7.91 -1.86 13.37
N GLU A 87 7.85 -1.96 14.70
CA GLU A 87 8.32 -3.11 15.47
C GLU A 87 7.52 -4.38 15.13
N ASN A 88 6.20 -4.28 15.02
CA ASN A 88 5.35 -5.38 14.59
C ASN A 88 5.72 -5.86 13.19
N LEU A 89 5.89 -4.94 12.23
CA LEU A 89 6.32 -5.27 10.88
C LEU A 89 7.72 -5.92 10.89
N ARG A 90 8.66 -5.45 11.72
CA ARG A 90 10.00 -6.07 11.85
C ARG A 90 9.88 -7.51 12.32
N ASN A 91 9.08 -7.75 13.35
CA ASN A 91 8.83 -9.09 13.87
C ASN A 91 8.13 -10.01 12.85
N ILE A 92 7.14 -9.49 12.11
CA ILE A 92 6.47 -10.23 11.04
C ILE A 92 7.46 -10.64 9.95
N PHE A 93 8.27 -9.70 9.45
CA PHE A 93 9.24 -10.00 8.39
C PHE A 93 10.37 -10.91 8.88
N LYS A 94 10.74 -10.84 10.16
CA LYS A 94 11.63 -11.82 10.80
C LYS A 94 11.04 -13.22 10.79
N ASN A 95 9.76 -13.37 11.14
CA ASN A 95 9.07 -14.66 11.10
C ASN A 95 8.97 -15.20 9.66
N ILE A 96 8.61 -14.34 8.69
CA ILE A 96 8.58 -14.69 7.27
C ILE A 96 9.96 -15.14 6.79
N HIS A 97 11.03 -14.42 7.15
CA HIS A 97 12.41 -14.79 6.82
C HIS A 97 12.79 -16.16 7.39
N GLY A 98 12.46 -16.43 8.66
CA GLY A 98 12.70 -17.73 9.30
C GLY A 98 11.91 -18.89 8.69
N GLY A 99 10.81 -18.62 8.00
CA GLY A 99 10.03 -19.60 7.25
C GLY A 99 10.48 -19.81 5.80
N LEU A 100 11.47 -19.04 5.30
CA LEU A 100 12.03 -19.24 3.97
C LEU A 100 12.82 -20.56 3.92
N THR A 101 12.77 -21.24 2.77
CA THR A 101 13.40 -22.54 2.57
C THR A 101 14.21 -22.57 1.27
N ASN A 102 15.00 -23.62 1.07
CA ASN A 102 15.80 -23.86 -0.15
C ASN A 102 16.88 -22.80 -0.43
N GLY A 103 17.45 -22.17 0.61
CA GLY A 103 18.51 -21.17 0.47
C GLY A 103 18.01 -19.78 0.05
N ALA A 104 16.69 -19.57 0.01
CA ALA A 104 16.10 -18.26 -0.26
C ALA A 104 16.43 -17.25 0.87
N GLU A 105 16.50 -17.72 2.11
CA GLU A 105 16.86 -16.95 3.30
C GLU A 105 18.20 -16.22 3.13
N ALA A 106 19.19 -16.86 2.51
CA ALA A 106 20.51 -16.29 2.27
C ALA A 106 20.48 -15.05 1.37
N ARG A 107 19.47 -14.93 0.49
CA ARG A 107 19.29 -13.75 -0.38
C ARG A 107 18.79 -12.52 0.37
N TYR A 108 18.23 -12.74 1.56
CA TYR A 108 17.56 -11.76 2.41
C TYR A 108 18.19 -11.66 3.80
N ASN A 109 19.41 -12.20 3.99
CA ASN A 109 20.15 -11.98 5.23
C ASN A 109 20.37 -10.48 5.44
N ASP A 110 19.99 -10.02 6.62
CA ASP A 110 20.08 -8.62 7.01
C ASP A 110 20.50 -8.53 8.47
N ASP A 111 21.74 -8.10 8.70
CA ASP A 111 22.33 -7.97 10.04
C ASP A 111 21.64 -6.88 10.87
N THR A 112 20.90 -5.97 10.23
CA THR A 112 20.16 -4.90 10.92
C THR A 112 18.82 -5.40 11.47
N GLY A 113 18.29 -6.52 10.96
CA GLY A 113 16.99 -7.07 11.33
C GLY A 113 15.79 -6.28 10.78
N ASP A 114 16.00 -5.39 9.81
CA ASP A 114 14.95 -4.55 9.21
C ASP A 114 14.31 -5.22 7.98
N PHE A 115 15.02 -6.18 7.38
CA PHE A 115 14.62 -6.98 6.23
C PHE A 115 14.21 -6.14 5.02
N PHE A 116 14.83 -4.98 4.81
CA PHE A 116 14.42 -4.01 3.76
C PHE A 116 14.28 -4.65 2.38
N LYS A 117 15.23 -5.51 1.99
CA LYS A 117 15.19 -6.20 0.69
C LYS A 117 14.01 -7.17 0.58
N LEU A 118 13.72 -7.92 1.64
CA LEU A 118 12.56 -8.83 1.69
C LEU A 118 11.24 -8.04 1.64
N ARG A 119 11.17 -6.91 2.35
CA ARG A 119 10.01 -6.01 2.34
C ARG A 119 9.75 -5.40 0.96
N GLU A 120 10.79 -4.95 0.26
CA GLU A 120 10.71 -4.43 -1.10
C GLU A 120 10.21 -5.48 -2.09
N ASP A 121 10.78 -6.68 -2.07
CA ASP A 121 10.37 -7.77 -2.95
C ASP A 121 8.94 -8.23 -2.64
N TRP A 122 8.58 -8.28 -1.34
CA TRP A 122 7.22 -8.60 -0.92
C TRP A 122 6.22 -7.56 -1.42
N TRP A 123 6.53 -6.26 -1.29
CA TRP A 123 5.67 -5.20 -1.83
C TRP A 123 5.53 -5.35 -3.34
N ASN A 124 6.64 -5.48 -4.07
CA ASN A 124 6.61 -5.62 -5.53
C ASN A 124 5.77 -6.82 -6.00
N ALA A 125 5.85 -7.96 -5.29
CA ALA A 125 5.07 -9.14 -5.61
C ALA A 125 3.55 -8.97 -5.37
N ASN A 126 3.16 -8.14 -4.39
CA ASN A 126 1.77 -8.02 -3.93
C ASN A 126 1.07 -6.71 -4.32
N ARG A 127 1.82 -5.69 -4.76
CA ARG A 127 1.31 -4.33 -5.01
C ARG A 127 0.12 -4.27 -5.97
N ALA A 128 0.06 -5.18 -6.95
CA ALA A 128 -1.09 -5.29 -7.85
C ALA A 128 -2.39 -5.70 -7.13
N THR A 129 -2.29 -6.63 -6.18
CA THR A 129 -3.43 -7.07 -5.37
C THR A 129 -3.85 -5.98 -4.38
N VAL A 130 -2.88 -5.29 -3.78
CA VAL A 130 -3.15 -4.13 -2.91
C VAL A 130 -3.83 -2.99 -3.67
N TRP A 131 -3.41 -2.73 -4.92
CA TRP A 131 -4.07 -1.76 -5.79
C TRP A 131 -5.53 -2.12 -6.07
N LYS A 132 -5.83 -3.40 -6.31
CA LYS A 132 -7.22 -3.87 -6.47
C LYS A 132 -8.05 -3.63 -5.22
N ALA A 133 -7.49 -3.85 -4.03
CA ALA A 133 -8.18 -3.61 -2.77
C ALA A 133 -8.51 -2.13 -2.56
N ILE A 134 -7.53 -1.23 -2.71
CA ILE A 134 -7.76 0.22 -2.50
C ILE A 134 -8.71 0.82 -3.54
N THR A 135 -8.73 0.29 -4.76
CA THR A 135 -9.63 0.74 -5.83
C THR A 135 -10.98 0.00 -5.88
N CYS A 136 -11.29 -0.90 -4.94
CA CYS A 136 -12.49 -1.74 -5.03
C CYS A 136 -13.81 -0.95 -5.07
N ARG A 137 -13.82 0.26 -4.47
CA ARG A 137 -14.95 1.20 -4.47
C ARG A 137 -14.80 2.32 -5.51
N ALA A 138 -13.80 2.28 -6.39
CA ALA A 138 -13.76 3.16 -7.57
C ALA A 138 -14.97 2.87 -8.48
N GLY A 139 -15.46 3.88 -9.18
CA GLY A 139 -16.61 3.82 -10.06
C GLY A 139 -16.12 3.73 -11.49
N GLU A 140 -16.95 3.23 -12.40
CA GLU A 140 -16.50 3.01 -13.80
C GLU A 140 -15.96 4.29 -14.45
N ASN A 141 -16.59 5.44 -14.16
CA ASN A 141 -16.17 6.73 -14.70
C ASN A 141 -14.98 7.38 -13.98
N ASP A 142 -14.47 6.79 -12.90
CA ASP A 142 -13.27 7.28 -12.24
C ASP A 142 -12.05 6.81 -13.03
N THR A 143 -11.46 7.71 -13.82
CA THR A 143 -10.34 7.38 -14.69
C THR A 143 -9.02 7.85 -14.11
N TYR A 144 -8.00 7.00 -14.13
CA TYR A 144 -6.63 7.41 -13.86
C TYR A 144 -5.89 7.69 -15.16
N SER A 145 -5.36 8.90 -15.30
CA SER A 145 -4.65 9.39 -16.48
C SER A 145 -3.29 9.96 -16.11
N ILE A 146 -2.27 9.59 -16.88
CA ILE A 146 -0.89 10.08 -16.72
C ILE A 146 -0.45 10.75 -18.02
N ASN A 147 0.19 11.92 -17.90
CA ASN A 147 0.86 12.59 -19.01
C ASN A 147 2.27 12.02 -19.16
N THR A 148 2.56 11.35 -20.28
CA THR A 148 3.90 10.85 -20.56
C THR A 148 4.68 11.89 -21.37
N GLY A 149 5.31 12.87 -20.69
CA GLY A 149 6.42 13.74 -21.15
C GLY A 149 6.27 14.61 -22.41
N ASN A 150 5.37 14.27 -23.33
CA ASN A 150 5.27 14.78 -24.70
C ASN A 150 3.84 15.25 -25.02
N GLY A 151 3.04 15.60 -24.01
CA GLY A 151 1.62 15.95 -24.16
C GLY A 151 0.69 14.80 -24.57
N LYS A 152 1.23 13.58 -24.75
CA LYS A 152 0.42 12.37 -24.94
C LYS A 152 -0.13 11.89 -23.59
N MET A 153 -1.45 11.91 -23.47
CA MET A 153 -2.19 11.26 -22.40
C MET A 153 -2.45 9.81 -22.82
N VAL A 154 -1.78 8.84 -22.19
CA VAL A 154 -1.67 7.49 -22.79
C VAL A 154 -2.65 6.48 -22.18
N PHE A 155 -3.19 6.70 -20.98
CA PHE A 155 -3.99 5.69 -20.32
C PHE A 155 -5.24 6.29 -19.68
N TRP A 156 -6.42 5.93 -20.21
CA TRP A 156 -7.70 6.11 -19.52
C TRP A 156 -8.08 4.78 -18.91
N ASN A 157 -7.57 4.53 -17.70
CA ASN A 157 -7.94 3.32 -16.98
C ASN A 157 -9.22 3.58 -16.19
N TYR A 158 -10.36 3.11 -16.71
CA TYR A 158 -11.64 3.09 -16.01
C TYR A 158 -11.51 2.42 -14.65
N LYS A 159 -12.34 2.86 -13.69
CA LYS A 159 -12.31 2.38 -12.31
C LYS A 159 -10.91 2.44 -11.69
N CYS A 160 -10.16 3.51 -11.97
CA CYS A 160 -8.77 3.70 -11.58
C CYS A 160 -7.84 2.53 -11.95
N GLY A 161 -8.15 1.77 -12.99
CA GLY A 161 -7.37 0.59 -13.39
C GLY A 161 -7.58 -0.65 -12.52
N HIS A 162 -8.66 -0.72 -11.73
CA HIS A 162 -8.98 -1.86 -10.88
C HIS A 162 -8.94 -3.22 -11.62
N ASN A 163 -9.44 -3.26 -12.84
CA ASN A 163 -9.50 -4.47 -13.66
C ASN A 163 -8.22 -4.74 -14.48
N LYS A 164 -7.18 -3.91 -14.34
CA LYS A 164 -5.92 -4.08 -15.06
C LYS A 164 -4.98 -5.00 -14.29
N THR A 165 -4.14 -5.71 -15.03
CA THR A 165 -3.09 -6.56 -14.47
C THR A 165 -2.00 -5.73 -13.80
N ASN A 166 -1.64 -4.60 -14.41
CA ASN A 166 -0.58 -3.72 -13.93
C ASN A 166 -1.17 -2.53 -13.16
N VAL A 167 -0.50 -2.16 -12.07
CA VAL A 167 -0.79 -0.94 -11.31
C VAL A 167 -0.51 0.26 -12.23
N PRO A 168 -1.45 1.19 -12.41
CA PRO A 168 -1.29 2.27 -13.36
C PRO A 168 -0.47 3.44 -12.81
N THR A 169 0.05 3.36 -11.58
CA THR A 169 0.88 4.38 -10.92
C THR A 169 2.22 3.79 -10.48
N ASN A 170 3.22 4.66 -10.39
CA ASN A 170 4.55 4.35 -9.83
C ASN A 170 4.88 5.25 -8.64
N LEU A 171 3.90 5.94 -8.04
CA LEU A 171 4.14 6.83 -6.88
C LEU A 171 4.73 6.12 -5.67
N ASP A 172 4.53 4.81 -5.55
CA ASP A 172 5.17 3.95 -4.56
C ASP A 172 6.66 3.70 -4.86
N TYR A 173 7.25 4.28 -5.90
CA TYR A 173 8.69 4.20 -6.16
C TYR A 173 9.31 5.57 -6.42
N VAL A 174 8.66 6.64 -5.95
CA VAL A 174 9.12 8.05 -6.08
C VAL A 174 9.67 8.57 -4.77
#